data_AF-A0A7W5K8Q4-F1
#
_entry.id   AF-A0A7W5K8Q4-F1
#
_cell.length_a   1.000
_cell.length_b   1.000
_cell.length_c   1.000
_cell.angle_alpha   90.00
_cell.angle_beta   90.00
_cell.angle_gamma   90.00
#
_symmetry.space_group_name_H-M   'P 1'
#
loop_
_entity.id
_entity.type
_entity.pdbx_description
1 polymer ?
#
loop_
_entity_poly.entity_id
_entity_poly.type
_entity_poly.pdbx_seq_one_letter_code
_entity_poly.pdbx_strand_id
1 'polypeptide(L)'
;MHYDDHDHDHDHDLGLAHDLQVMERLVQRRRALKWVAGAGTLALVAGCGSGSGEAETDIATTATATPTPSPTPTPSPTASSSSTTAGCVLNASETAGPYPADGKNSSSGSTSNVLTATGIVRSDIRASFLSTSTVAAGVQVTLTLTLVDVNQSCAPLAGYAIYLWHCDREGHYSLYTAAAESYLRGVQVTDSNGQVTFTTIFPGCYDGRWPHIHFEVFSSLANALGGRYAALTSQLALPSSTCATVYADTATYPSSASNFARVALSSDNVFGDNTTAQNTQMTPTFTGMPTAGYAATAVIGLAR
;
A
#
# COMPACT_ATOMS: atom_id res chain seq x y z
N MET A 1 -17.82 49.05 -14.50
CA MET A 1 -18.78 48.29 -13.68
C MET A 1 -19.67 47.47 -14.60
N HIS A 2 -19.42 46.18 -14.75
CA HIS A 2 -20.45 45.14 -14.68
C HIS A 2 -19.74 43.79 -14.63
N TYR A 3 -20.14 43.01 -13.64
CA TYR A 3 -19.73 41.64 -13.33
C TYR A 3 -20.33 40.69 -14.38
N ASP A 4 -19.58 39.68 -14.78
CA ASP A 4 -20.15 38.46 -15.36
C ASP A 4 -19.89 37.30 -14.39
N ASP A 5 -20.95 36.53 -14.20
CA ASP A 5 -21.25 35.64 -13.09
C ASP A 5 -20.63 34.24 -13.28
N HIS A 6 -20.42 33.56 -12.17
CA HIS A 6 -19.87 32.21 -12.08
C HIS A 6 -20.95 31.15 -12.36
N ASP A 7 -20.74 30.28 -13.35
CA ASP A 7 -21.42 28.98 -13.43
C ASP A 7 -20.55 27.90 -12.77
N HIS A 8 -21.00 27.42 -11.62
CA HIS A 8 -20.48 26.25 -10.93
C HIS A 8 -21.35 25.03 -11.27
N ASP A 9 -20.82 24.14 -12.11
CA ASP A 9 -21.38 22.80 -12.32
C ASP A 9 -21.20 21.97 -11.04
N HIS A 10 -22.31 21.67 -10.38
CA HIS A 10 -22.41 20.69 -9.29
C HIS A 10 -22.74 19.32 -9.87
N ASP A 11 -21.72 18.48 -10.05
CA ASP A 11 -21.88 17.16 -10.66
C ASP A 11 -21.53 16.05 -9.66
N HIS A 12 -22.22 16.01 -8.50
CA HIS A 12 -22.04 14.94 -7.51
C HIS A 12 -23.36 14.56 -6.83
N ASP A 13 -24.21 13.82 -7.54
CA ASP A 13 -25.06 12.83 -6.90
C ASP A 13 -25.48 11.77 -7.94
N LEU A 14 -24.63 10.76 -8.17
CA LEU A 14 -24.95 9.66 -9.10
C LEU A 14 -26.02 8.69 -8.54
N GLY A 15 -26.59 8.98 -7.37
CA GLY A 15 -27.81 8.36 -6.87
C GLY A 15 -27.73 6.86 -6.56
N LEU A 16 -28.75 6.39 -5.84
CA LEU A 16 -28.87 5.00 -5.37
C LEU A 16 -28.74 3.95 -6.49
N ALA A 17 -29.11 4.30 -7.73
CA ALA A 17 -28.99 3.41 -8.87
C ALA A 17 -27.52 3.14 -9.27
N HIS A 18 -26.64 4.16 -9.16
CA HIS A 18 -25.22 3.97 -9.35
C HIS A 18 -24.61 3.18 -8.20
N ASP A 19 -25.02 3.48 -6.96
CA ASP A 19 -24.57 2.74 -5.77
C ASP A 19 -24.97 1.27 -5.81
N LEU A 20 -26.18 0.95 -6.30
CA LEU A 20 -26.63 -0.42 -6.49
C LEU A 20 -25.82 -1.15 -7.58
N GLN A 21 -25.47 -0.49 -8.68
CA GLN A 21 -24.62 -1.09 -9.71
C GLN A 21 -23.19 -1.35 -9.20
N VAL A 22 -22.64 -0.42 -8.40
CA VAL A 22 -21.33 -0.60 -7.77
C VAL A 22 -21.37 -1.74 -6.75
N MET A 23 -22.41 -1.79 -5.91
CA MET A 23 -22.61 -2.88 -4.95
C MET A 23 -22.83 -4.24 -5.62
N GLU A 24 -23.60 -4.31 -6.71
CA GLU A 24 -23.81 -5.55 -7.46
C GLU A 24 -22.50 -6.07 -8.07
N ARG A 25 -21.64 -5.18 -8.60
CA ARG A 25 -20.30 -5.56 -9.09
C ARG A 25 -19.39 -6.08 -7.96
N LEU A 26 -19.44 -5.44 -6.78
CA LEU A 26 -18.72 -5.90 -5.58
C LEU A 26 -19.24 -7.26 -5.04
N VAL A 27 -20.53 -7.56 -5.21
CA VAL A 27 -21.11 -8.86 -4.83
C VAL A 27 -20.75 -9.95 -5.85
N GLN A 28 -20.64 -9.62 -7.14
CA GLN A 28 -20.12 -10.55 -8.15
C GLN A 28 -18.64 -10.92 -7.90
N ARG A 29 -17.81 -9.97 -7.42
CA ARG A 29 -16.44 -10.24 -6.90
C ARG A 29 -16.45 -11.34 -5.81
N ARG A 30 -17.44 -11.35 -4.90
CA ARG A 30 -17.53 -12.37 -3.82
C ARG A 30 -18.14 -13.70 -4.25
N ARG A 31 -18.91 -13.75 -5.34
CA ARG A 31 -19.54 -14.98 -5.84
C ARG A 31 -18.63 -15.77 -6.78
N ALA A 32 -17.74 -15.10 -7.52
CA ALA A 32 -16.76 -15.76 -8.39
C ALA A 32 -15.68 -16.54 -7.61
N LEU A 33 -15.38 -16.17 -6.37
CA LEU A 33 -14.41 -16.90 -5.51
C LEU A 33 -15.03 -18.01 -4.64
N LYS A 34 -16.35 -18.24 -4.67
CA LYS A 34 -17.01 -19.29 -3.87
C LYS A 34 -17.19 -20.63 -4.57
N TRP A 35 -16.83 -20.74 -5.85
CA TRP A 35 -16.97 -21.99 -6.63
C TRP A 35 -15.71 -22.85 -6.71
N VAL A 36 -14.65 -22.54 -5.94
CA VAL A 36 -13.42 -23.38 -5.87
C VAL A 36 -13.10 -23.91 -4.45
N ALA A 37 -13.89 -23.57 -3.43
CA ALA A 37 -13.66 -24.08 -2.07
C ALA A 37 -14.98 -24.44 -1.39
N GLY A 38 -15.44 -25.67 -1.61
CA GLY A 38 -16.68 -26.18 -1.04
C GLY A 38 -16.54 -27.59 -0.48
N ALA A 39 -16.05 -27.71 0.75
CA ALA A 39 -16.50 -28.68 1.77
C ALA A 39 -15.66 -28.50 3.06
N GLY A 40 -16.29 -28.15 4.19
CA GLY A 40 -15.62 -28.29 5.50
C GLY A 40 -16.04 -27.33 6.62
N THR A 41 -17.20 -27.62 7.22
CA THR A 41 -17.55 -27.50 8.67
C THR A 41 -17.43 -26.18 9.45
N LEU A 42 -18.60 -25.77 9.97
CA LEU A 42 -18.85 -24.83 11.07
C LEU A 42 -18.13 -25.22 12.38
N ALA A 43 -17.70 -24.22 13.15
CA ALA A 43 -17.67 -24.28 14.61
C ALA A 43 -18.00 -22.91 15.22
N LEU A 44 -19.14 -22.85 15.91
CA LEU A 44 -19.59 -21.73 16.75
C LEU A 44 -18.92 -21.85 18.12
N VAL A 45 -18.29 -20.78 18.60
CA VAL A 45 -18.04 -20.61 20.05
C VAL A 45 -18.52 -19.22 20.44
N ALA A 46 -19.62 -19.22 21.19
CA ALA A 46 -20.13 -18.11 21.95
C ALA A 46 -19.32 -17.96 23.25
N GLY A 47 -19.02 -16.72 23.63
CA GLY A 47 -18.43 -16.38 24.93
C GLY A 47 -18.99 -15.04 25.40
N CYS A 48 -20.03 -15.10 26.23
CA CYS A 48 -20.54 -13.97 27.01
C CYS A 48 -19.65 -13.71 28.23
N GLY A 49 -19.49 -12.43 28.59
CA GLY A 49 -18.93 -12.00 29.87
C GLY A 49 -19.41 -10.58 30.17
N SER A 50 -20.43 -10.49 31.02
CA SER A 50 -21.19 -9.29 31.41
C SER A 50 -20.52 -8.53 32.57
N GLY A 51 -20.79 -7.23 32.71
CA GLY A 51 -20.43 -6.43 33.89
C GLY A 51 -20.79 -4.95 33.76
N SER A 52 -21.99 -4.60 34.24
CA SER A 52 -22.62 -3.27 34.48
C SER A 52 -21.71 -2.25 35.22
N GLY A 53 -21.80 -0.94 34.95
CA GLY A 53 -22.73 0.04 35.58
C GLY A 53 -22.26 0.38 37.01
N GLU A 54 -22.02 1.61 37.48
CA GLU A 54 -22.77 2.87 37.37
C GLU A 54 -21.88 4.08 37.73
N ALA A 55 -22.44 5.27 37.48
CA ALA A 55 -21.91 6.60 37.73
C ALA A 55 -22.17 7.11 39.15
N GLU A 56 -21.40 8.11 39.57
CA GLU A 56 -21.71 9.33 40.35
C GLU A 56 -20.36 9.94 40.79
N THR A 57 -20.14 11.19 41.14
CA THR A 57 -20.76 12.52 40.99
C THR A 57 -19.71 13.47 41.62
N ASP A 58 -19.58 14.67 41.06
CA ASP A 58 -18.60 15.69 41.44
C ASP A 58 -18.63 16.11 42.92
N ILE A 59 -17.44 16.38 43.48
CA ILE A 59 -17.29 17.30 44.62
C ILE A 59 -16.22 18.35 44.27
N ALA A 60 -16.71 19.57 44.05
CA ALA A 60 -15.90 20.77 43.89
C ALA A 60 -15.15 21.09 45.19
N THR A 61 -13.83 21.26 45.10
CA THR A 61 -13.02 21.81 46.20
C THR A 61 -12.33 23.09 45.71
N THR A 62 -12.68 24.20 46.35
CA THR A 62 -12.08 25.51 46.14
C THR A 62 -10.68 25.53 46.74
N ALA A 63 -9.66 25.83 45.93
CA ALA A 63 -8.29 26.05 46.40
C ALA A 63 -7.75 27.40 45.91
N THR A 64 -7.15 28.10 46.87
CA THR A 64 -6.73 29.50 46.90
C THR A 64 -5.53 29.80 45.99
N ALA A 65 -5.49 31.05 45.52
CA ALA A 65 -4.47 31.62 44.64
C ALA A 65 -3.03 31.57 45.20
N THR A 66 -2.10 31.20 44.34
CA THR A 66 -0.64 31.19 44.55
C THR A 66 0.01 32.13 43.52
N PRO A 67 1.06 32.90 43.87
CA PRO A 67 1.47 34.08 43.10
C PRO A 67 2.18 33.81 41.77
N THR A 68 2.01 34.80 40.89
CA THR A 68 2.50 34.96 39.51
C THR A 68 4.04 34.97 39.38
N PRO A 69 4.64 34.12 38.53
CA PRO A 69 5.99 34.33 38.02
C PRO A 69 6.01 35.26 36.79
N SER A 70 7.09 36.04 36.70
CA SER A 70 7.39 37.06 35.68
C SER A 70 7.61 36.48 34.27
N PRO A 71 7.20 37.15 33.17
CA PRO A 71 7.30 36.61 31.82
C PRO A 71 8.75 36.58 31.29
N THR A 72 9.14 35.43 30.75
CA THR A 72 10.32 35.26 29.89
C THR A 72 9.88 35.42 28.43
N PRO A 73 10.62 36.12 27.55
CA PRO A 73 10.18 36.36 26.18
C PRO A 73 10.14 35.06 25.37
N THR A 74 8.94 34.63 24.98
CA THR A 74 8.68 33.53 24.05
C THR A 74 8.95 33.97 22.61
N PRO A 75 9.69 33.20 21.80
CA PRO A 75 9.85 33.50 20.38
C PRO A 75 8.50 33.44 19.66
N SER A 76 8.26 34.42 18.79
CA SER A 76 7.05 34.53 17.96
C SER A 76 6.92 33.29 17.05
N PRO A 77 5.75 32.61 17.02
CA PRO A 77 5.55 31.52 16.07
C PRO A 77 5.56 32.10 14.65
N THR A 78 6.47 31.60 13.82
CA THR A 78 6.40 31.81 12.37
C THR A 78 5.06 31.25 11.89
N ALA A 79 4.27 32.07 11.19
CA ALA A 79 3.04 31.62 10.56
C ALA A 79 3.38 30.51 9.57
N SER A 80 3.12 29.26 9.95
CA SER A 80 3.16 28.14 9.05
C SER A 80 1.95 28.27 8.14
N SER A 81 2.21 28.52 6.86
CA SER A 81 1.21 28.51 5.80
C SER A 81 0.40 27.23 5.95
N SER A 82 -0.84 27.35 6.40
CA SER A 82 -1.78 26.24 6.40
C SER A 82 -2.12 25.97 4.95
N SER A 83 -1.41 25.04 4.33
CA SER A 83 -1.84 24.44 3.08
C SER A 83 -3.21 23.85 3.34
N THR A 84 -4.21 24.31 2.59
CA THR A 84 -5.50 23.65 2.45
C THR A 84 -5.23 22.17 2.19
N THR A 85 -5.53 21.31 3.16
CA THR A 85 -5.32 19.86 3.05
C THR A 85 -6.15 19.36 1.88
N ALA A 86 -5.52 19.12 0.74
CA ALA A 86 -6.04 18.17 -0.22
C ALA A 86 -6.19 16.85 0.54
N GLY A 87 -7.42 16.37 0.71
CA GLY A 87 -7.67 15.11 1.41
C GLY A 87 -6.89 13.97 0.77
N CYS A 88 -6.40 13.04 1.58
CA CYS A 88 -5.81 11.79 1.13
C CYS A 88 -6.90 10.83 0.68
N VAL A 89 -6.58 9.98 -0.29
CA VAL A 89 -7.52 9.02 -0.87
C VAL A 89 -7.27 7.65 -0.25
N LEU A 90 -8.35 6.92 0.05
CA LEU A 90 -8.26 5.53 0.50
C LEU A 90 -7.74 4.65 -0.65
N ASN A 91 -6.68 3.89 -0.40
CA ASN A 91 -6.20 2.91 -1.38
C ASN A 91 -7.24 1.81 -1.59
N ALA A 92 -7.42 1.40 -2.84
CA ALA A 92 -8.25 0.23 -3.14
C ALA A 92 -7.60 -1.04 -2.56
N SER A 93 -8.43 -1.91 -2.00
CA SER A 93 -7.99 -3.27 -1.64
C SER A 93 -7.94 -4.12 -2.89
N GLU A 94 -6.80 -4.75 -3.12
CA GLU A 94 -6.55 -5.61 -4.27
C GLU A 94 -6.16 -7.02 -3.87
N THR A 95 -6.12 -7.92 -4.86
CA THR A 95 -5.59 -9.26 -4.67
C THR A 95 -4.09 -9.23 -4.33
N ALA A 96 -3.67 -10.12 -3.42
CA ALA A 96 -2.26 -10.44 -3.20
C ALA A 96 -1.62 -11.07 -4.46
N GLY A 97 -2.44 -11.54 -5.40
CA GLY A 97 -1.96 -12.39 -6.48
C GLY A 97 -1.43 -13.73 -5.95
N PRO A 98 -0.85 -14.56 -6.80
CA PRO A 98 -0.42 -15.91 -6.42
C PRO A 98 0.94 -15.96 -5.68
N TYR A 99 1.68 -14.84 -5.60
CA TYR A 99 3.08 -14.84 -5.17
C TYR A 99 3.45 -14.04 -3.89
N PRO A 100 2.58 -13.92 -2.86
CA PRO A 100 2.91 -13.14 -1.68
C PRO A 100 3.97 -13.79 -0.79
N ALA A 101 4.14 -15.11 -0.78
CA ALA A 101 4.99 -15.83 0.17
C ALA A 101 4.71 -15.46 1.65
N ASP A 102 3.44 -15.25 2.00
CA ASP A 102 2.97 -14.84 3.32
C ASP A 102 2.39 -16.01 4.15
N GLY A 103 2.58 -17.24 3.66
CA GLY A 103 2.03 -18.46 4.28
C GLY A 103 0.57 -18.75 3.95
N LYS A 104 -0.13 -17.92 3.15
CA LYS A 104 -1.54 -18.14 2.79
C LYS A 104 -1.71 -18.82 1.43
N ASN A 105 -0.77 -18.59 0.50
CA ASN A 105 -0.86 -19.11 -0.86
C ASN A 105 0.09 -20.29 -1.09
N SER A 106 -0.41 -21.32 -1.76
CA SER A 106 0.37 -22.47 -2.21
C SER A 106 0.57 -22.43 -3.72
N SER A 107 1.78 -22.71 -4.17
CA SER A 107 2.11 -22.88 -5.59
C SER A 107 2.90 -24.18 -5.76
N SER A 108 2.57 -24.97 -6.78
CA SER A 108 3.21 -26.28 -7.05
C SER A 108 3.28 -27.20 -5.82
N GLY A 109 2.23 -27.19 -4.98
CA GLY A 109 2.14 -28.04 -3.78
C GLY A 109 2.96 -27.59 -2.57
N SER A 110 3.65 -26.45 -2.65
CA SER A 110 4.41 -25.87 -1.54
C SER A 110 3.84 -24.51 -1.12
N THR A 111 3.71 -24.29 0.19
CA THR A 111 3.36 -23.00 0.77
C THR A 111 4.65 -22.24 1.09
N SER A 112 4.88 -21.13 0.40
CA SER A 112 6.02 -20.25 0.72
C SER A 112 5.63 -19.29 1.83
N ASN A 113 6.44 -19.22 2.90
CA ASN A 113 6.30 -18.23 3.97
C ASN A 113 7.65 -17.58 4.26
N VAL A 114 7.90 -16.43 3.65
CA VAL A 114 9.12 -15.64 3.84
C VAL A 114 9.02 -14.73 5.07
N LEU A 115 7.81 -14.44 5.55
CA LEU A 115 7.58 -13.54 6.68
C LEU A 115 8.13 -14.09 7.99
N THR A 116 8.32 -15.41 8.10
CA THR A 116 8.94 -16.04 9.27
C THR A 116 10.45 -16.19 9.13
N ALA A 117 11.03 -15.79 7.99
CA ALA A 117 12.46 -15.99 7.74
C ALA A 117 13.31 -14.90 8.38
N THR A 118 14.47 -15.28 8.90
CA THR A 118 15.47 -14.30 9.36
C THR A 118 15.96 -13.49 8.16
N GLY A 119 16.04 -12.17 8.32
CA GLY A 119 16.46 -11.26 7.27
C GLY A 119 15.32 -10.62 6.46
N ILE A 120 14.06 -11.01 6.66
CA ILE A 120 12.93 -10.38 5.93
C ILE A 120 12.71 -8.91 6.31
N VAL A 121 13.06 -8.51 7.53
CA VAL A 121 12.98 -7.11 7.99
C VAL A 121 14.21 -6.36 7.49
N ARG A 122 14.05 -5.59 6.42
CA ARG A 122 15.17 -4.99 5.66
C ARG A 122 14.69 -3.85 4.76
N SER A 123 15.57 -2.87 4.53
CA SER A 123 15.33 -1.75 3.61
C SER A 123 15.81 -2.03 2.18
N ASP A 124 17.04 -2.52 1.99
CA ASP A 124 17.53 -2.93 0.68
C ASP A 124 17.09 -4.37 0.39
N ILE A 125 16.15 -4.55 -0.54
CA ILE A 125 15.56 -5.85 -0.86
C ILE A 125 16.20 -6.51 -2.08
N ARG A 126 17.24 -5.94 -2.69
CA ARG A 126 17.78 -6.43 -3.98
C ARG A 126 18.51 -7.77 -3.87
N ALA A 127 19.14 -8.06 -2.74
CA ALA A 127 19.88 -9.31 -2.53
C ALA A 127 18.98 -10.41 -1.95
N SER A 128 19.09 -11.63 -2.49
CA SER A 128 18.63 -12.84 -1.83
C SER A 128 19.29 -13.02 -0.47
N PHE A 129 18.57 -13.64 0.46
CA PHE A 129 18.97 -13.77 1.86
C PHE A 129 18.64 -15.13 2.48
N LEU A 130 18.05 -16.03 1.69
CA LEU A 130 17.85 -17.43 2.07
C LEU A 130 18.96 -18.30 1.47
N SER A 131 18.65 -19.02 0.39
CA SER A 131 19.52 -20.05 -0.19
C SER A 131 20.72 -19.50 -0.99
N THR A 132 20.63 -18.25 -1.46
CA THR A 132 21.64 -17.61 -2.31
C THR A 132 21.91 -16.19 -1.82
N SER A 133 22.97 -15.58 -2.34
CA SER A 133 23.31 -14.16 -2.17
C SER A 133 23.17 -13.38 -3.49
N THR A 134 22.44 -13.91 -4.47
CA THR A 134 22.24 -13.27 -5.78
C THR A 134 21.59 -11.90 -5.58
N VAL A 135 22.09 -10.90 -6.30
CA VAL A 135 21.48 -9.56 -6.33
C VAL A 135 20.66 -9.41 -7.60
N ALA A 136 19.38 -9.11 -7.47
CA ALA A 136 18.49 -8.85 -8.60
C ALA A 136 19.03 -7.67 -9.42
N ALA A 137 19.27 -7.91 -10.72
CA ALA A 137 19.69 -6.89 -11.66
C ALA A 137 18.48 -6.05 -12.12
N GLY A 138 18.70 -4.76 -12.36
CA GLY A 138 17.68 -3.84 -12.86
C GLY A 138 18.04 -2.38 -12.54
N VAL A 139 17.21 -1.47 -13.02
CA VAL A 139 17.32 -0.03 -12.72
C VAL A 139 17.00 0.19 -11.24
N GLN A 140 17.91 0.78 -10.48
CA GLN A 140 17.71 0.99 -9.04
C GLN A 140 16.55 1.95 -8.76
N VAL A 141 15.76 1.64 -7.74
CA VAL A 141 14.68 2.50 -7.23
C VAL A 141 14.81 2.62 -5.71
N THR A 142 14.83 3.85 -5.21
CA THR A 142 14.61 4.16 -3.79
C THR A 142 13.15 4.57 -3.62
N LEU A 143 12.33 3.68 -3.08
CA LEU A 143 10.89 3.88 -2.92
C LEU A 143 10.55 4.25 -1.48
N THR A 144 10.00 5.43 -1.28
CA THR A 144 9.46 5.87 0.02
C THR A 144 7.93 5.80 -0.01
N LEU A 145 7.35 5.11 0.97
CA LEU A 145 5.90 4.98 1.14
C LEU A 145 5.49 5.71 2.43
N THR A 146 4.49 6.58 2.34
CA THR A 146 3.91 7.29 3.49
C THR A 146 2.53 6.73 3.79
N LEU A 147 2.36 6.08 4.93
CA LEU A 147 1.10 5.53 5.39
C LEU A 147 0.34 6.58 6.21
N VAL A 148 -0.91 6.85 5.84
CA VAL A 148 -1.78 7.85 6.48
C VAL A 148 -3.16 7.29 6.78
N ASP A 149 -3.82 7.89 7.77
CA ASP A 149 -5.21 7.59 8.10
C ASP A 149 -6.18 8.58 7.43
N VAL A 150 -7.00 8.06 6.53
CA VAL A 150 -7.98 8.88 5.79
C VAL A 150 -9.11 9.39 6.68
N ASN A 151 -9.35 8.76 7.83
CA ASN A 151 -10.38 9.18 8.80
C ASN A 151 -9.87 10.25 9.79
N GLN A 152 -8.56 10.50 9.83
CA GLN A 152 -7.93 11.42 10.79
C GLN A 152 -7.12 12.50 10.08
N SER A 153 -7.73 13.18 9.10
CA SER A 153 -7.09 14.27 8.36
C SER A 153 -5.72 13.90 7.78
N CYS A 154 -5.56 12.65 7.35
CA CYS A 154 -4.32 12.12 6.79
C CYS A 154 -3.15 12.09 7.80
N ALA A 155 -3.47 11.91 9.08
CA ALA A 155 -2.45 11.73 10.11
C ALA A 155 -1.54 10.53 9.77
N PRO A 156 -0.21 10.67 9.94
CA PRO A 156 0.72 9.59 9.66
C PRO A 156 0.51 8.41 10.62
N LEU A 157 0.58 7.19 10.10
CA LEU A 157 0.42 5.95 10.86
C LEU A 157 1.78 5.33 11.20
N ALA A 158 2.30 5.66 12.38
CA ALA A 158 3.58 5.14 12.89
C ALA A 158 3.47 3.72 13.50
N GLY A 159 4.54 2.92 13.41
CA GLY A 159 4.63 1.59 14.02
C GLY A 159 3.91 0.47 13.24
N TYR A 160 3.31 0.78 12.09
CA TYR A 160 2.74 -0.18 11.17
C TYR A 160 3.84 -0.89 10.39
N ALA A 161 3.63 -2.14 10.00
CA ALA A 161 4.57 -2.86 9.14
C ALA A 161 4.05 -2.91 7.71
N ILE A 162 4.93 -2.67 6.74
CA ILE A 162 4.63 -2.80 5.32
C ILE A 162 5.50 -3.92 4.77
N TYR A 163 4.87 -4.98 4.29
CA TYR A 163 5.51 -6.03 3.49
C TYR A 163 5.38 -5.68 2.02
N LEU A 164 6.49 -5.69 1.28
CA LEU A 164 6.56 -5.34 -0.13
C LEU A 164 7.19 -6.48 -0.93
N TRP A 165 6.61 -6.79 -2.10
CA TRP A 165 7.22 -7.71 -3.06
C TRP A 165 6.92 -7.35 -4.51
N HIS A 166 7.79 -7.74 -5.43
CA HIS A 166 7.54 -7.64 -6.87
C HIS A 166 8.41 -8.62 -7.67
N CYS A 167 8.17 -8.70 -8.98
CA CYS A 167 8.98 -9.50 -9.90
C CYS A 167 10.32 -8.83 -10.24
N ASP A 168 11.28 -9.62 -10.71
CA ASP A 168 12.53 -9.10 -11.26
C ASP A 168 12.35 -8.49 -12.67
N ARG A 169 13.46 -8.06 -13.28
CA ARG A 169 13.51 -7.44 -14.61
C ARG A 169 12.96 -8.32 -15.75
N GLU A 170 12.90 -9.64 -15.55
CA GLU A 170 12.40 -10.61 -16.52
C GLU A 170 10.93 -11.01 -16.25
N GLY A 171 10.37 -10.55 -15.13
CA GLY A 171 9.01 -10.87 -14.72
C GLY A 171 8.90 -12.10 -13.82
N HIS A 172 10.02 -12.64 -13.29
CA HIS A 172 9.99 -13.76 -12.38
C HIS A 172 9.85 -13.32 -10.92
N TYR A 173 9.10 -14.10 -10.14
CA TYR A 173 8.91 -13.89 -8.71
C TYR A 173 9.82 -14.86 -7.94
N SER A 174 10.65 -14.31 -7.06
CA SER A 174 11.47 -15.07 -6.11
C SER A 174 10.59 -16.01 -5.27
N LEU A 175 11.12 -17.19 -4.89
CA LEU A 175 10.40 -18.28 -4.20
C LEU A 175 9.28 -18.95 -5.01
N TYR A 176 9.11 -18.58 -6.28
CA TYR A 176 8.11 -19.14 -7.18
C TYR A 176 8.74 -19.46 -8.54
N THR A 177 8.61 -18.57 -9.52
CA THR A 177 9.19 -18.78 -10.86
C THR A 177 10.71 -18.62 -10.87
N ALA A 178 11.27 -17.89 -9.90
CA ALA A 178 12.69 -17.92 -9.53
C ALA A 178 12.86 -18.62 -8.18
N ALA A 179 12.60 -19.93 -8.13
CA ALA A 179 12.44 -20.70 -6.89
C ALA A 179 13.68 -20.69 -5.95
N ALA A 180 14.88 -20.56 -6.49
CA ALA A 180 16.12 -20.52 -5.70
C ALA A 180 16.35 -19.16 -5.00
N GLU A 181 15.65 -18.11 -5.44
CA GLU A 181 15.91 -16.74 -5.06
C GLU A 181 14.91 -16.24 -4.01
N SER A 182 15.32 -15.22 -3.24
CA SER A 182 14.52 -14.59 -2.17
C SER A 182 14.57 -13.06 -2.20
N TYR A 183 15.24 -12.47 -3.18
CA TYR A 183 15.27 -11.02 -3.40
C TYR A 183 13.88 -10.41 -3.62
N LEU A 184 13.85 -9.07 -3.66
CA LEU A 184 12.71 -8.22 -3.98
C LEU A 184 11.50 -8.48 -3.09
N ARG A 185 11.78 -8.84 -1.84
CA ARG A 185 10.84 -9.05 -0.74
C ARG A 185 11.41 -8.42 0.53
N GLY A 186 10.61 -7.63 1.23
CA GLY A 186 11.06 -7.02 2.48
C GLY A 186 9.94 -6.42 3.32
N VAL A 187 10.18 -6.39 4.62
CA VAL A 187 9.31 -5.75 5.62
C VAL A 187 10.04 -4.56 6.22
N GLN A 188 9.35 -3.43 6.32
CA GLN A 188 9.79 -2.24 7.05
C GLN A 188 8.69 -1.79 8.02
N VAL A 189 9.08 -1.06 9.07
CA VAL A 189 8.15 -0.48 10.04
C VAL A 189 8.10 1.03 9.83
N THR A 190 6.89 1.60 9.75
CA THR A 190 6.69 3.02 9.55
C THR A 190 7.24 3.84 10.71
N ASP A 191 8.00 4.89 10.39
CA ASP A 191 8.53 5.83 11.38
C ASP A 191 7.45 6.77 11.94
N SER A 192 7.84 7.78 12.74
CA SER A 192 6.92 8.78 13.29
C SER A 192 6.18 9.62 12.24
N ASN A 193 6.69 9.65 11.01
CA ASN A 193 6.08 10.32 9.87
C ASN A 193 5.24 9.36 9.02
N GLY A 194 5.03 8.12 9.47
CA GLY A 194 4.32 7.10 8.71
C GLY A 194 5.13 6.53 7.55
N GLN A 195 6.45 6.78 7.50
CA GLN A 195 7.26 6.48 6.32
C GLN A 195 8.06 5.19 6.45
N VAL A 196 8.18 4.47 5.34
CA VAL A 196 9.19 3.43 5.10
C VAL A 196 9.92 3.71 3.80
N THR A 197 11.20 3.35 3.72
CA THR A 197 11.99 3.45 2.49
C THR A 197 12.60 2.11 2.13
N PHE A 198 12.39 1.67 0.89
CA PHE A 198 12.99 0.47 0.32
C PHE A 198 13.99 0.84 -0.78
N THR A 199 15.14 0.17 -0.80
CA THR A 199 16.02 0.15 -1.96
C THR A 199 15.75 -1.12 -2.76
N THR A 200 15.31 -0.96 -3.99
CA THR A 200 14.89 -2.04 -4.88
C THR A 200 15.32 -1.79 -6.34
N ILE A 201 14.75 -2.53 -7.29
CA ILE A 201 14.82 -2.26 -8.73
C ILE A 201 13.43 -1.94 -9.29
N PHE A 202 13.39 -1.30 -10.46
CA PHE A 202 12.17 -1.18 -11.24
C PHE A 202 11.73 -2.58 -11.73
N PRO A 203 10.51 -3.05 -11.43
CA PRO A 203 10.06 -4.39 -11.84
C PRO A 203 9.92 -4.49 -13.36
N GLY A 204 10.06 -5.71 -13.90
CA GLY A 204 9.76 -5.99 -15.29
C GLY A 204 8.25 -6.00 -15.58
N CYS A 205 7.90 -6.00 -16.87
CA CYS A 205 6.55 -6.27 -17.33
C CYS A 205 6.45 -7.74 -17.77
N TYR A 206 5.70 -8.56 -17.05
CA TYR A 206 5.31 -9.89 -17.52
C TYR A 206 3.99 -9.84 -18.30
N ASP A 207 3.66 -10.91 -19.02
CA ASP A 207 2.50 -10.94 -19.90
C ASP A 207 1.16 -10.84 -19.14
N GLY A 208 0.20 -10.10 -19.70
CA GLY A 208 -1.17 -10.03 -19.21
C GLY A 208 -1.44 -9.15 -17.98
N ARG A 209 -0.44 -8.43 -17.43
CA ARG A 209 -0.63 -7.52 -16.30
C ARG A 209 0.12 -6.20 -16.49
N TRP A 210 -0.48 -5.10 -16.06
CA TRP A 210 0.20 -3.81 -15.94
C TRP A 210 1.37 -3.91 -14.95
N PRO A 211 2.55 -3.32 -15.19
CA PRO A 211 3.69 -3.39 -14.26
C PRO A 211 3.35 -2.83 -12.87
N HIS A 212 3.72 -3.56 -11.81
CA HIS A 212 3.29 -3.23 -10.45
C HIS A 212 4.27 -3.68 -9.36
N ILE A 213 4.06 -3.12 -8.17
CA ILE A 213 4.67 -3.54 -6.91
C ILE A 213 3.55 -3.90 -5.95
N HIS A 214 3.62 -5.07 -5.32
CA HIS A 214 2.63 -5.47 -4.32
C HIS A 214 3.03 -4.99 -2.92
N PHE A 215 2.02 -4.81 -2.07
CA PHE A 215 2.25 -4.65 -0.65
C PHE A 215 1.10 -5.16 0.22
N GLU A 216 1.44 -5.46 1.47
CA GLU A 216 0.51 -5.67 2.58
C GLU A 216 0.86 -4.73 3.73
N VAL A 217 -0.16 -4.16 4.36
CA VAL A 217 -0.01 -3.34 5.57
C VAL A 217 -0.50 -4.12 6.77
N PHE A 218 0.26 -4.11 7.86
CA PHE A 218 -0.09 -4.73 9.13
C PHE A 218 -0.02 -3.68 10.24
N SER A 219 -0.88 -3.81 11.26
CA SER A 219 -0.90 -2.87 12.39
C SER A 219 0.34 -2.92 13.29
N SER A 220 1.21 -3.91 13.11
CA SER A 220 2.50 -4.00 13.78
C SER A 220 3.42 -5.00 13.08
N LEU A 221 4.73 -4.92 13.37
CA LEU A 221 5.70 -5.92 12.92
C LEU A 221 5.35 -7.33 13.42
N ALA A 222 4.95 -7.46 14.68
CA ALA A 222 4.57 -8.76 15.24
C ALA A 222 3.39 -9.40 14.48
N ASN A 223 2.44 -8.58 14.00
CA ASN A 223 1.32 -9.07 13.19
C ASN A 223 1.77 -9.53 11.80
N ALA A 224 2.70 -8.80 11.17
CA ALA A 224 3.29 -9.20 9.89
C ALA A 224 4.03 -10.55 10.00
N LEU A 225 4.96 -10.67 10.96
CA LEU A 225 5.78 -11.87 11.13
C LEU A 225 4.98 -13.07 11.67
N GLY A 226 3.87 -12.81 12.36
CA GLY A 226 2.94 -13.84 12.85
C GLY A 226 1.92 -14.32 11.82
N GLY A 227 1.96 -13.84 10.58
CA GLY A 227 1.01 -14.23 9.52
C GLY A 227 -0.44 -13.85 9.81
N ARG A 228 -0.67 -12.83 10.66
CA ARG A 228 -2.01 -12.35 11.01
C ARG A 228 -2.60 -11.56 9.84
N TYR A 229 -3.91 -11.28 9.88
CA TYR A 229 -4.59 -10.60 8.78
C TYR A 229 -4.00 -9.23 8.48
N ALA A 230 -3.64 -9.01 7.22
CA ALA A 230 -3.27 -7.70 6.71
C ALA A 230 -4.45 -6.73 6.85
N ALA A 231 -4.15 -5.51 7.24
CA ALA A 231 -5.06 -4.38 7.25
C ALA A 231 -5.50 -3.96 5.85
N LEU A 232 -4.58 -4.09 4.91
CA LEU A 232 -4.73 -3.76 3.50
C LEU A 232 -3.78 -4.66 2.72
N THR A 233 -4.31 -5.28 1.68
CA THR A 233 -3.53 -5.90 0.61
C THR A 233 -3.81 -5.08 -0.63
N SER A 234 -2.77 -4.62 -1.33
CA SER A 234 -2.95 -3.76 -2.50
C SER A 234 -1.72 -3.80 -3.42
N GLN A 235 -1.75 -3.01 -4.49
CA GLN A 235 -0.71 -2.92 -5.51
C GLN A 235 -0.47 -1.46 -5.90
N LEU A 236 0.78 -1.13 -6.25
CA LEU A 236 1.16 0.13 -6.86
C LEU A 236 1.31 -0.09 -8.36
N ALA A 237 0.60 0.68 -9.18
CA ALA A 237 0.76 0.69 -10.63
C ALA A 237 1.97 1.55 -11.00
N LEU A 238 2.88 1.05 -11.84
CA LEU A 238 4.00 1.86 -12.28
C LEU A 238 3.55 2.92 -13.30
N PRO A 239 4.12 4.14 -13.29
CA PRO A 239 3.77 5.18 -14.25
C PRO A 239 4.11 4.77 -15.68
N SER A 240 3.16 4.93 -16.61
CA SER A 240 3.32 4.57 -18.03
C SER A 240 4.56 5.18 -18.67
N SER A 241 4.84 6.46 -18.40
CA SER A 241 6.01 7.17 -18.94
C SER A 241 7.34 6.60 -18.42
N THR A 242 7.40 6.23 -17.14
CA THR A 242 8.58 5.59 -16.55
C THR A 242 8.77 4.18 -17.10
N CYS A 243 7.69 3.39 -17.25
CA CYS A 243 7.73 2.09 -17.92
C CYS A 243 8.31 2.21 -19.34
N ALA A 244 7.79 3.13 -20.16
CA ALA A 244 8.27 3.34 -21.52
C ALA A 244 9.77 3.70 -21.57
N THR A 245 10.23 4.53 -20.63
CA THR A 245 11.64 4.93 -20.53
C THR A 245 12.54 3.76 -20.11
N VAL A 246 12.15 2.99 -19.08
CA VAL A 246 12.94 1.87 -18.55
C VAL A 246 12.98 0.71 -19.53
N TYR A 247 11.86 0.36 -20.15
CA TYR A 247 11.76 -0.80 -21.05
C TYR A 247 12.36 -0.56 -22.43
N ALA A 248 12.75 0.67 -22.76
CA ALA A 248 13.56 0.94 -23.95
C ALA A 248 14.94 0.25 -23.90
N ASP A 249 15.46 -0.04 -22.70
CA ASP A 249 16.65 -0.86 -22.50
C ASP A 249 16.30 -2.36 -22.56
N THR A 250 16.28 -2.90 -23.78
CA THR A 250 15.99 -4.31 -24.04
C THR A 250 17.13 -5.26 -23.65
N ALA A 251 18.33 -4.75 -23.34
CA ALA A 251 19.39 -5.57 -22.78
C ALA A 251 19.13 -5.87 -21.30
N THR A 252 18.66 -4.85 -20.55
CA THR A 252 18.29 -5.01 -19.14
C THR A 252 16.90 -5.63 -18.98
N TYR A 253 15.91 -5.26 -19.80
CA TYR A 253 14.53 -5.73 -19.72
C TYR A 253 14.06 -6.39 -21.03
N PRO A 254 14.56 -7.59 -21.36
CA PRO A 254 14.42 -8.17 -22.70
C PRO A 254 13.00 -8.41 -23.18
N SER A 255 12.06 -8.75 -22.28
CA SER A 255 10.66 -9.03 -22.62
C SER A 255 9.73 -7.85 -22.38
N SER A 256 10.13 -6.88 -21.55
CA SER A 256 9.19 -5.94 -20.94
C SER A 256 8.55 -4.97 -21.94
N ALA A 257 9.31 -4.47 -22.92
CA ALA A 257 8.75 -3.57 -23.94
C ALA A 257 7.63 -4.25 -24.75
N SER A 258 7.84 -5.51 -25.13
CA SER A 258 6.86 -6.28 -25.92
C SER A 258 5.60 -6.58 -25.11
N ASN A 259 5.76 -6.93 -23.81
CA ASN A 259 4.64 -7.22 -22.91
C ASN A 259 3.85 -5.96 -22.61
N PHE A 260 4.55 -4.85 -22.33
CA PHE A 260 3.94 -3.56 -22.02
C PHE A 260 3.08 -3.03 -23.17
N ALA A 261 3.50 -3.25 -24.43
CA ALA A 261 2.72 -2.88 -25.61
C ALA A 261 1.38 -3.64 -25.77
N ARG A 262 1.17 -4.74 -25.02
CA ARG A 262 -0.04 -5.57 -25.09
C ARG A 262 -1.01 -5.34 -23.93
N VAL A 263 -0.68 -4.47 -22.99
CA VAL A 263 -1.50 -4.21 -21.79
C VAL A 263 -1.84 -2.73 -21.68
N ALA A 264 -2.95 -2.43 -21.02
CA ALA A 264 -3.34 -1.07 -20.68
C ALA A 264 -3.82 -1.05 -19.22
N LEU A 265 -3.54 0.04 -18.49
CA LEU A 265 -3.97 0.17 -17.09
C LEU A 265 -5.50 0.05 -16.97
N SER A 266 -6.23 0.60 -17.93
CA SER A 266 -7.71 0.58 -17.96
C SER A 266 -8.32 -0.79 -18.22
N SER A 267 -7.56 -1.75 -18.78
CA SER A 267 -8.02 -3.12 -19.00
C SER A 267 -7.32 -4.15 -18.10
N ASP A 268 -6.42 -3.71 -17.22
CA ASP A 268 -5.81 -4.58 -16.22
C ASP A 268 -6.87 -5.06 -15.22
N ASN A 269 -6.83 -6.34 -14.87
CA ASN A 269 -7.84 -6.95 -14.00
C ASN A 269 -7.73 -6.55 -12.51
N VAL A 270 -6.74 -5.72 -12.15
CA VAL A 270 -6.57 -5.15 -10.81
C VAL A 270 -6.82 -3.65 -10.80
N PHE A 271 -6.35 -2.91 -11.82
CA PHE A 271 -6.46 -1.45 -11.83
C PHE A 271 -7.61 -0.91 -12.71
N GLY A 272 -8.16 -1.74 -13.60
CA GLY A 272 -9.15 -1.33 -14.59
C GLY A 272 -10.52 -0.95 -14.02
N ASP A 273 -10.86 -1.42 -12.81
CA ASP A 273 -12.10 -1.06 -12.10
C ASP A 273 -11.89 -0.03 -10.98
N ASN A 274 -10.67 0.50 -10.82
CA ASN A 274 -10.38 1.58 -9.88
C ASN A 274 -10.84 2.94 -10.42
N THR A 275 -11.31 3.79 -9.51
CA THR A 275 -11.58 5.20 -9.82
C THR A 275 -10.30 5.93 -10.24
N THR A 276 -10.43 7.05 -10.95
CA THR A 276 -9.28 7.91 -11.29
C THR A 276 -8.48 8.34 -10.06
N ALA A 277 -9.17 8.67 -8.96
CA ALA A 277 -8.54 9.06 -7.70
C ALA A 277 -7.73 7.91 -7.08
N GLN A 278 -8.28 6.68 -7.08
CA GLN A 278 -7.55 5.50 -6.61
C GLN A 278 -6.35 5.16 -7.51
N ASN A 279 -6.51 5.22 -8.82
CA ASN A 279 -5.39 4.98 -9.75
C ASN A 279 -4.29 6.04 -9.57
N THR A 280 -4.65 7.29 -9.29
CA THR A 280 -3.68 8.35 -8.95
C THR A 280 -2.98 8.05 -7.62
N GLN A 281 -3.74 7.71 -6.58
CA GLN A 281 -3.22 7.33 -5.25
C GLN A 281 -2.29 6.10 -5.31
N MET A 282 -2.58 5.15 -6.21
CA MET A 282 -1.83 3.90 -6.38
C MET A 282 -0.73 3.99 -7.42
N THR A 283 -0.46 5.16 -8.00
CA THR A 283 0.64 5.38 -8.94
C THR A 283 1.73 6.23 -8.28
N PRO A 284 2.90 5.67 -7.94
CA PRO A 284 3.98 6.43 -7.32
C PRO A 284 4.54 7.50 -8.27
N THR A 285 5.01 8.61 -7.71
CA THR A 285 5.74 9.62 -8.47
C THR A 285 7.21 9.22 -8.55
N PHE A 286 7.79 9.20 -9.75
CA PHE A 286 9.20 8.87 -9.98
C PHE A 286 9.98 10.11 -10.42
N THR A 287 11.17 10.29 -9.86
CA THR A 287 12.15 11.33 -10.25
C THR A 287 13.52 10.71 -10.44
N GLY A 288 14.29 11.18 -11.42
CA GLY A 288 15.57 10.60 -11.80
C GLY A 288 15.55 9.99 -13.20
N MET A 289 16.51 9.10 -13.46
CA MET A 289 16.71 8.50 -14.78
C MET A 289 17.36 7.11 -14.67
N PRO A 290 17.22 6.23 -15.67
CA PRO A 290 17.63 4.83 -15.52
C PRO A 290 19.09 4.60 -15.12
N THR A 291 20.02 5.43 -15.63
CA THR A 291 21.46 5.30 -15.36
C THR A 291 21.86 5.72 -13.94
N ALA A 292 21.12 6.63 -13.31
CA ALA A 292 21.36 7.10 -11.94
C ALA A 292 20.44 6.43 -10.91
N GLY A 293 19.42 5.71 -11.38
CA GLY A 293 18.31 5.22 -10.58
C GLY A 293 17.21 6.26 -10.40
N TYR A 294 16.10 5.81 -9.81
CA TYR A 294 14.95 6.64 -9.49
C TYR A 294 14.76 6.79 -7.98
N ALA A 295 14.35 7.98 -7.55
CA ALA A 295 13.64 8.16 -6.29
C ALA A 295 12.12 8.13 -6.58
N ALA A 296 11.39 7.30 -5.85
CA ALA A 296 9.95 7.13 -6.00
C ALA A 296 9.23 7.40 -4.68
N THR A 297 8.08 8.06 -4.73
CA THR A 297 7.23 8.32 -3.56
C THR A 297 5.78 7.93 -3.82
N ALA A 298 5.11 7.37 -2.81
CA ALA A 298 3.66 7.16 -2.83
C ALA A 298 3.06 7.34 -1.44
N VAL A 299 1.82 7.79 -1.39
CA VAL A 299 1.01 7.80 -0.17
C VAL A 299 0.14 6.54 -0.16
N ILE A 300 -0.05 5.94 1.00
CA ILE A 300 -0.99 4.85 1.23
C ILE A 300 -2.02 5.34 2.23
N GLY A 301 -3.25 5.58 1.77
CA GLY A 301 -4.39 5.89 2.62
C GLY A 301 -5.02 4.60 3.15
N LEU A 302 -5.17 4.53 4.48
CA LEU A 302 -5.84 3.46 5.20
C LEU A 302 -6.97 4.06 6.04
N ALA A 303 -8.11 3.40 6.14
CA ALA A 303 -9.18 3.81 7.05
C ALA A 303 -8.97 3.16 8.42
N ARG A 304 -8.56 3.94 9.43
CA ARG A 304 -8.36 3.48 10.81
C ARG A 304 -9.27 4.15 11.82
#